data_AF-A0A433QAF4-F1
#
_entry.id   AF-A0A433QAF4-F1
#
_cell.length_a   1.000
_cell.length_b   1.000
_cell.length_c   1.000
_cell.angle_alpha   90.00
_cell.angle_beta   90.00
_cell.angle_gamma   90.00
#
_symmetry.space_group_name_H-M   'P 1'
#
loop_
_entity.id
_entity.type
_entity.pdbx_description
1 polymer ?
#
loop_
_entity_poly.entity_id
_entity_poly.type
_entity_poly.pdbx_seq_one_letter_code
_entity_poly.pdbx_strand_id
1 'polypeptide(L)'
;MSFATSFAPTEVYWSQEADAANAYLLVATISQPGFSIQPAIRRSVLVPKKYTLLQLHVVLVVVFGWQNRHQHEFVPAETTKSNGLFGSNPNDGRRLTNRPFSFLESLKRRGSDNSDQPSYRMIDISELDNWFKECAPGLVIEHSHPHEGSTTGFKGVMPPTFFIWHHLRDERLYTVEDLFISQSTEIRYRYDFGSGPEVKVALMQMAVARADVFARLPIYLGGENPSLIEDDYTEFQADLEPTYVIQNRLHQHHHPPPSIKQCYMCYWYRPVCRKSMPCVPGKSEICCAYCLHAPRPWDTKAKLTEVEARKRYEEAKTELERHRRIWVEDGKCEWVEMDGNPCQVCGRRKAEAEAVKAGSKSEKGGGKGDWLPEAFL
;
A
#
# COMPACT_ATOMS: atom_id res chain seq x y z
N MET A 1 25.13 -3.88 27.25
CA MET A 1 26.37 -3.82 26.44
C MET A 1 26.11 -2.83 25.31
N SER A 2 26.82 -1.71 25.27
CA SER A 2 26.70 -0.72 24.19
C SER A 2 27.40 -1.29 22.95
N PHE A 3 26.63 -1.71 21.94
CA PHE A 3 27.18 -2.08 20.64
C PHE A 3 27.54 -0.80 19.87
N ALA A 4 28.64 -0.16 20.29
CA ALA A 4 29.35 0.80 19.44
C ALA A 4 30.04 0.01 18.32
N THR A 5 29.27 -0.40 17.32
CA THR A 5 29.84 -0.92 16.07
C THR A 5 30.52 0.26 15.39
N SER A 6 31.85 0.20 15.33
CA SER A 6 32.79 1.25 14.93
C SER A 6 32.79 1.55 13.42
N PHE A 7 31.71 1.23 12.70
CA PHE A 7 31.49 1.73 11.36
C PHE A 7 30.87 3.14 11.47
N ALA A 8 31.65 4.08 11.99
CA ALA A 8 31.51 5.47 11.57
C ALA A 8 32.35 5.54 10.29
N PRO A 9 31.78 5.33 9.09
CA PRO A 9 32.55 5.50 7.88
C PRO A 9 33.07 6.93 7.90
N THR A 10 34.38 7.08 8.08
CA THR A 10 35.12 8.36 7.91
C THR A 10 34.91 8.95 6.50
N GLU A 11 34.24 8.20 5.64
CA GLU A 11 33.93 8.46 4.24
C GLU A 11 32.49 8.99 4.02
N VAL A 12 31.70 9.16 5.09
CA VAL A 12 30.36 9.79 5.01
C VAL A 12 30.39 11.13 5.74
N TYR A 13 30.04 12.19 5.00
CA TYR A 13 29.86 13.53 5.57
C TYR A 13 28.39 13.75 5.88
N TRP A 14 28.06 14.02 7.14
CA TRP A 14 26.70 14.36 7.55
C TRP A 14 26.36 15.79 7.13
N SER A 15 25.23 15.96 6.45
CA SER A 15 24.75 17.24 5.95
C SER A 15 23.49 17.66 6.71
N GLN A 16 23.36 18.95 6.99
CA GLN A 16 22.09 19.55 7.41
C GLN A 16 21.28 20.07 6.20
N GLU A 17 21.93 20.24 5.05
CA GLU A 17 21.31 20.69 3.81
C GLU A 17 20.77 19.50 3.02
N ALA A 18 19.46 19.49 2.80
CA ALA A 18 18.77 18.40 2.13
C ALA A 18 19.13 18.30 0.63
N ASP A 19 19.42 19.44 -0.01
CA ASP A 19 19.80 19.51 -1.42
C ASP A 19 21.17 18.89 -1.68
N ALA A 20 22.12 19.08 -0.77
CA ALA A 20 23.47 18.53 -0.88
C ALA A 20 23.51 17.02 -0.59
N ALA A 21 22.62 16.52 0.26
CA ALA A 21 22.59 15.11 0.64
C ALA A 21 22.27 14.20 -0.56
N ASN A 22 22.92 13.04 -0.64
CA ASN A 22 22.64 12.00 -1.63
C ASN A 22 22.21 10.66 -0.99
N ALA A 23 22.33 10.53 0.33
CA ALA A 23 21.93 9.36 1.09
C ALA A 23 21.28 9.76 2.43
N TYR A 24 20.44 8.88 2.96
CA TYR A 24 19.76 9.04 4.24
C TYR A 24 20.06 7.88 5.18
N LEU A 25 20.34 8.23 6.43
CA LEU A 25 20.36 7.29 7.54
C LEU A 25 18.95 7.13 8.08
N LEU A 26 18.37 5.95 7.87
CA LEU A 26 17.04 5.59 8.34
C LEU A 26 17.14 4.62 9.52
N VAL A 27 16.28 4.80 10.51
CA VAL A 27 16.06 3.84 11.60
C VAL A 27 14.64 3.29 11.48
N ALA A 28 14.55 2.01 11.21
CA ALA A 28 13.31 1.25 11.14
C ALA A 28 13.05 0.55 12.47
N THR A 29 11.93 0.82 13.10
CA THR A 29 11.53 0.26 14.40
C THR A 29 10.20 -0.47 14.26
N ILE A 30 10.13 -1.73 14.67
CA ILE A 30 8.86 -2.46 14.71
C ILE A 30 7.99 -1.87 15.83
N SER A 31 6.76 -1.57 15.48
CA SER A 31 5.67 -1.12 16.34
C SER A 31 4.43 -1.99 16.07
N GLN A 32 3.66 -2.30 17.10
CA GLN A 32 2.37 -2.95 16.92
C GLN A 32 1.27 -2.06 17.52
N PRO A 33 0.19 -1.78 16.77
CA PRO A 33 -0.97 -1.10 17.33
C PRO A 33 -1.53 -1.89 18.51
N GLY A 34 -1.55 -1.29 19.69
CA GLY A 34 -2.10 -1.90 20.91
C GLY A 34 -1.12 -2.73 21.75
N PHE A 35 0.11 -2.96 21.29
CA PHE A 35 1.14 -3.67 22.05
C PHE A 35 2.51 -3.01 21.92
N SER A 36 3.13 -2.67 23.05
CA SER A 36 4.53 -2.26 23.06
C SER A 36 5.43 -3.49 23.04
N ILE A 37 6.13 -3.73 21.93
CA ILE A 37 7.19 -4.74 21.88
C ILE A 37 8.36 -4.20 22.71
N GLN A 38 8.69 -4.89 23.81
CA GLN A 38 9.80 -4.57 24.68
C GLN A 38 10.70 -5.81 24.81
N PRO A 39 12.00 -5.70 24.48
CA PRO A 39 12.69 -4.51 23.97
C PRO A 39 12.33 -4.19 22.51
N ALA A 40 12.47 -2.92 22.11
CA ALA A 40 12.15 -2.48 20.74
C ALA A 40 13.07 -3.14 19.70
N ILE A 41 12.50 -3.69 18.62
CA ILE A 41 13.25 -4.25 17.50
C ILE A 41 13.60 -3.11 16.53
N ARG A 42 14.90 -2.89 16.27
CA ARG A 42 15.38 -1.74 15.46
C ARG A 42 16.42 -2.13 14.44
N ARG A 43 16.42 -1.46 13.29
CA ARG A 43 17.41 -1.63 12.21
C ARG A 43 17.84 -0.26 11.69
N SER A 44 19.14 -0.06 11.52
CA SER A 44 19.74 1.18 11.00
C SER A 44 20.33 0.93 9.62
N VAL A 45 19.88 1.69 8.62
CA VAL A 45 20.30 1.54 7.22
C VAL A 45 20.65 2.88 6.60
N LEU A 46 21.72 2.90 5.82
CA LEU A 46 22.06 4.02 4.95
C LEU A 46 21.57 3.68 3.52
N VAL A 47 20.67 4.51 2.98
CA VAL A 47 20.06 4.29 1.66
C VAL A 47 20.22 5.52 0.77
N PRO A 48 20.30 5.38 -0.56
CA PRO A 48 20.28 6.52 -1.46
C PRO A 48 18.93 7.25 -1.37
N LYS A 49 18.94 8.59 -1.32
CA LYS A 49 17.68 9.35 -1.23
C LYS A 49 16.77 9.16 -2.45
N LYS A 50 17.37 8.83 -3.59
CA LYS A 50 16.70 8.57 -4.88
C LYS A 50 16.18 7.14 -5.03
N TYR A 51 16.35 6.28 -4.02
CA TYR A 51 15.69 4.97 -4.06
C TYR A 51 14.18 5.15 -4.17
N THR A 52 13.53 4.37 -5.04
CA THR A 52 12.07 4.28 -5.02
C THR A 52 11.60 3.61 -3.73
N LEU A 53 10.33 3.79 -3.38
CA LEU A 53 9.77 3.13 -2.20
C LEU A 53 9.74 1.60 -2.35
N LEU A 54 9.54 1.07 -3.56
CA LEU A 54 9.76 -0.37 -3.84
C LEU A 54 11.19 -0.82 -3.49
N GLN A 55 12.20 0.01 -3.80
CA GLN A 55 13.59 -0.30 -3.46
C GLN A 55 13.79 -0.29 -1.94
N LEU A 56 13.18 0.67 -1.24
CA LEU A 56 13.19 0.72 0.23
C LEU A 56 12.48 -0.50 0.85
N HIS A 57 11.36 -0.94 0.28
CA HIS A 57 10.65 -2.14 0.74
C HIS A 57 11.57 -3.36 0.74
N VAL A 58 12.32 -3.59 -0.34
CA VAL A 58 13.28 -4.71 -0.39
C VAL A 58 14.37 -4.58 0.67
N VAL A 59 14.86 -3.36 0.94
CA VAL A 59 15.80 -3.12 2.05
C VAL A 59 15.18 -3.53 3.38
N LEU A 60 13.93 -3.10 3.66
CA LEU A 60 13.23 -3.41 4.91
C LEU A 60 13.01 -4.91 5.08
N VAL A 61 12.52 -5.60 4.05
CA VAL A 61 12.35 -7.06 4.05
C VAL A 61 13.66 -7.76 4.39
N VAL A 62 14.79 -7.37 3.77
CA VAL A 62 16.10 -7.98 4.02
C VAL A 62 16.56 -7.75 5.46
N VAL A 63 16.51 -6.51 5.96
CA VAL A 63 17.06 -6.20 7.30
C VAL A 63 16.22 -6.76 8.45
N PHE A 64 14.94 -7.03 8.21
CA PHE A 64 14.08 -7.76 9.14
C PHE A 64 14.03 -9.27 8.89
N GLY A 65 14.69 -9.77 7.84
CA GLY A 65 14.73 -11.20 7.52
C GLY A 65 13.37 -11.78 7.11
N TRP A 66 12.51 -10.97 6.49
CA TRP A 66 11.25 -11.42 5.90
C TRP A 66 11.46 -11.97 4.48
N GLN A 67 10.46 -12.69 3.96
CA GLN A 67 10.53 -13.42 2.69
C GLN A 67 9.68 -12.77 1.60
N ASN A 68 9.09 -11.61 1.84
CA ASN A 68 8.26 -10.87 0.90
C ASN A 68 7.03 -11.66 0.40
N ARG A 69 6.32 -12.32 1.32
CA ARG A 69 5.12 -13.12 0.98
C ARG A 69 3.82 -12.33 1.05
N HIS A 70 3.86 -11.14 1.65
CA HIS A 70 2.66 -10.37 1.95
C HIS A 70 2.62 -9.03 1.25
N GLN A 71 1.42 -8.46 1.18
CA GLN A 71 1.24 -7.08 0.72
C GLN A 71 1.86 -6.09 1.70
N HIS A 72 2.22 -4.92 1.19
CA HIS A 72 2.79 -3.85 1.99
C HIS A 72 2.36 -2.47 1.47
N GLU A 73 2.52 -1.47 2.31
CA GLU A 73 2.33 -0.07 1.94
C GLU A 73 3.19 0.85 2.81
N PHE A 74 3.50 2.02 2.27
CA PHE A 74 4.03 3.15 3.01
C PHE A 74 2.93 4.20 3.19
N VAL A 75 2.87 4.77 4.38
CA VAL A 75 1.99 5.89 4.70
C VAL A 75 2.86 6.97 5.34
N PRO A 76 2.73 8.24 4.96
CA PRO A 76 3.37 9.32 5.69
C PRO A 76 2.94 9.25 7.16
N ALA A 77 3.85 9.50 8.10
CA ALA A 77 3.38 9.76 9.45
C ALA A 77 2.46 10.99 9.38
N GLU A 78 1.40 11.00 10.17
CA GLU A 78 0.65 12.22 10.38
C GLU A 78 1.65 13.28 10.80
N THR A 79 1.84 14.31 9.97
CA THR A 79 2.30 15.58 10.51
C THR A 79 1.26 15.87 11.57
N THR A 80 1.65 15.72 12.84
CA THR A 80 0.94 16.36 13.93
C THR A 80 0.93 17.80 13.47
N LYS A 81 -0.17 18.21 12.83
CA LYS A 81 -0.46 19.62 12.60
C LYS A 81 -0.27 20.14 13.99
N SER A 82 0.79 20.89 14.22
CA SER A 82 1.00 21.56 15.48
C SER A 82 -0.29 22.33 15.62
N ASN A 83 -1.22 21.83 16.42
CA ASN A 83 -2.52 22.44 16.59
C ASN A 83 -2.13 23.78 17.17
N GLY A 84 -2.07 24.79 16.30
CA GLY A 84 -1.46 26.05 16.62
C GLY A 84 -2.38 26.64 17.65
N LEU A 85 -2.00 26.49 18.92
CA LEU A 85 -2.37 27.23 20.13
C LEU A 85 -3.73 27.98 20.17
N PHE A 86 -4.74 27.53 19.43
CA PHE A 86 -6.04 28.18 19.29
C PHE A 86 -7.12 27.12 19.46
N GLY A 87 -7.51 26.94 20.73
CA GLY A 87 -8.92 26.73 21.07
C GLY A 87 -9.43 25.29 21.14
N SER A 88 -8.70 24.35 21.73
CA SER A 88 -9.37 23.18 22.31
C SER A 88 -10.18 23.64 23.51
N ASN A 89 -11.50 23.72 23.34
CA ASN A 89 -12.45 24.09 24.38
C ASN A 89 -12.38 23.05 25.53
N PRO A 90 -12.02 23.43 26.77
CA PRO A 90 -11.73 22.50 27.87
C PRO A 90 -12.97 21.76 28.43
N ASN A 91 -14.15 21.93 27.82
CA ASN A 91 -15.42 21.40 28.35
C ASN A 91 -15.98 20.16 27.64
N ASP A 92 -15.27 19.56 26.67
CA ASP A 92 -15.77 18.34 26.01
C ASP A 92 -15.46 17.09 26.86
N GLY A 93 -16.23 16.93 27.94
CA GLY A 93 -16.12 15.88 28.95
C GLY A 93 -16.52 14.48 28.46
N ARG A 94 -15.93 14.00 27.36
CA ARG A 94 -16.12 12.62 26.90
C ARG A 94 -15.40 11.63 27.83
N ARG A 95 -16.17 11.09 28.78
CA ARG A 95 -15.82 9.88 29.54
C ARG A 95 -15.50 8.73 28.58
N LEU A 96 -14.24 8.26 28.61
CA LEU A 96 -13.82 7.01 28.00
C LEU A 96 -14.46 5.85 28.76
N THR A 97 -15.54 5.28 28.23
CA THR A 97 -16.13 4.05 28.77
C THR A 97 -15.41 2.85 28.19
N ASN A 98 -14.94 1.93 29.06
CA ASN A 98 -14.41 0.61 28.71
C ASN A 98 -15.50 -0.27 28.08
N ARG A 99 -15.84 -0.04 26.80
CA ARG A 99 -16.68 -0.95 26.02
C ARG A 99 -15.80 -1.96 25.28
N PRO A 100 -16.24 -3.23 25.16
CA PRO A 100 -15.55 -4.22 24.34
C PRO A 100 -15.49 -3.75 22.89
N PHE A 101 -14.29 -3.87 22.31
CA PHE A 101 -13.98 -3.53 20.92
C PHE A 101 -14.99 -4.19 19.98
N SER A 102 -15.91 -3.41 19.39
CA SER A 102 -16.85 -3.95 18.41
C SER A 102 -16.23 -3.95 17.01
N PHE A 103 -16.52 -4.96 16.19
CA PHE A 103 -16.14 -5.03 14.78
C PHE A 103 -16.44 -3.72 14.02
N LEU A 104 -17.55 -3.05 14.37
CA LEU A 104 -17.93 -1.75 13.81
C LEU A 104 -17.01 -0.59 14.21
N GLU A 105 -16.37 -0.62 15.39
CA GLU A 105 -15.34 0.36 15.75
C GLU A 105 -14.02 0.13 15.00
N SER A 106 -13.69 -1.12 14.67
CA SER A 106 -12.54 -1.42 13.81
C SER A 106 -12.72 -0.87 12.39
N LEU A 107 -13.95 -0.95 11.85
CA LEU A 107 -14.31 -0.37 10.56
C LEU A 107 -14.36 1.17 10.61
N LYS A 108 -14.85 1.77 11.72
CA LYS A 108 -14.82 3.23 11.91
C LYS A 108 -13.39 3.79 11.99
N ARG A 109 -12.45 3.08 12.62
CA ARG A 109 -11.03 3.50 12.61
C ARG A 109 -10.40 3.45 11.22
N ARG A 110 -10.86 2.57 10.32
CA ARG A 110 -10.43 2.59 8.90
C ARG A 110 -11.07 3.74 8.13
N GLY A 111 -12.28 4.17 8.50
CA GLY A 111 -13.08 5.10 7.71
C GLY A 111 -13.08 6.57 8.13
N SER A 112 -12.65 6.95 9.35
CA SER A 112 -13.12 8.25 9.89
C SER A 112 -12.13 9.39 10.14
N ASP A 113 -10.82 9.31 9.85
CA ASP A 113 -9.98 10.54 9.94
C ASP A 113 -8.78 10.61 8.97
N ASN A 114 -8.40 9.51 8.30
CA ASN A 114 -7.18 9.47 7.49
C ASN A 114 -7.35 8.98 6.05
N SER A 115 -8.59 8.82 5.55
CA SER A 115 -8.83 8.29 4.19
C SER A 115 -8.23 9.14 3.06
N ASP A 116 -7.94 10.41 3.34
CA ASP A 116 -7.35 11.32 2.35
C ASP A 116 -5.81 11.27 2.33
N GLN A 117 -5.18 10.60 3.28
CA GLN A 117 -3.72 10.42 3.24
C GLN A 117 -3.34 9.45 2.12
N PRO A 118 -2.33 9.80 1.29
CA PRO A 118 -1.84 8.89 0.28
C PRO A 118 -1.20 7.66 0.94
N SER A 119 -1.59 6.49 0.45
CA SER A 119 -0.87 5.24 0.65
C SER A 119 -0.03 4.95 -0.59
N TYR A 120 1.23 4.59 -0.38
CA TYR A 120 2.15 4.20 -1.43
C TYR A 120 2.32 2.69 -1.42
N ARG A 121 1.92 2.01 -2.48
CA ARG A 121 2.09 0.56 -2.64
C ARG A 121 2.29 0.22 -4.10
N MET A 122 2.63 -1.02 -4.38
CA MET A 122 2.62 -1.49 -5.75
C MET A 122 1.20 -1.46 -6.32
N ILE A 123 1.02 -0.76 -7.43
CA ILE A 123 -0.24 -0.74 -8.17
C ILE A 123 -0.11 -1.69 -9.36
N ASP A 124 -0.71 -2.87 -9.24
CA ASP A 124 -1.01 -3.72 -10.39
C ASP A 124 -2.49 -3.55 -10.73
N ILE A 125 -2.77 -2.84 -11.83
CA ILE A 125 -4.13 -2.59 -12.31
C ILE A 125 -4.90 -3.89 -12.53
N SER A 126 -4.23 -4.99 -12.85
CA SER A 126 -4.88 -6.29 -13.05
C SER A 126 -5.25 -7.01 -11.75
N GLU A 127 -4.65 -6.59 -10.63
CA GLU A 127 -4.95 -7.12 -9.29
C GLU A 127 -5.91 -6.23 -8.50
N LEU A 128 -6.11 -4.98 -8.94
CA LEU A 128 -7.18 -4.17 -8.39
C LEU A 128 -8.52 -4.79 -8.80
N ASP A 129 -9.36 -5.04 -7.80
CA ASP A 129 -10.78 -5.23 -8.06
C ASP A 129 -11.24 -4.03 -8.90
N ASN A 130 -12.10 -4.23 -9.90
CA ASN A 130 -12.45 -3.26 -10.98
C ASN A 130 -12.96 -1.87 -10.52
N TRP A 131 -12.89 -1.55 -9.23
CA TRP A 131 -13.35 -0.36 -8.55
C TRP A 131 -12.22 0.63 -8.30
N PHE A 132 -11.62 1.10 -9.37
CA PHE A 132 -10.63 2.16 -9.27
C PHE A 132 -10.77 3.18 -10.40
N LYS A 133 -10.34 4.40 -10.09
CA LYS A 133 -10.23 5.50 -11.05
C LYS A 133 -8.77 5.94 -11.13
N GLU A 134 -8.16 5.79 -12.30
CA GLU A 134 -6.87 6.41 -12.56
C GLU A 134 -7.06 7.93 -12.68
N CYS A 135 -6.46 8.68 -11.75
CA CYS A 135 -6.56 10.14 -11.69
C CYS A 135 -5.41 10.78 -12.46
N ALA A 136 -4.26 10.12 -12.41
CA ALA A 136 -3.05 10.45 -13.12
C ALA A 136 -2.14 9.20 -13.15
N PRO A 137 -1.04 9.23 -13.93
CA PRO A 137 -0.14 8.09 -14.03
C PRO A 137 0.44 7.70 -12.67
N GLY A 138 0.13 6.48 -12.23
CA GLY A 138 0.50 5.95 -10.90
C GLY A 138 -0.18 6.63 -9.72
N LEU A 139 -1.28 7.36 -9.95
CA LEU A 139 -2.17 7.90 -8.93
C LEU A 139 -3.58 7.36 -9.18
N VAL A 140 -4.07 6.57 -8.24
CA VAL A 140 -5.34 5.84 -8.37
C VAL A 140 -6.20 6.11 -7.14
N ILE A 141 -7.51 6.25 -7.35
CA ILE A 141 -8.49 6.18 -6.28
C ILE A 141 -9.15 4.82 -6.36
N GLU A 142 -8.85 3.94 -5.41
CA GLU A 142 -9.65 2.74 -5.17
C GLU A 142 -10.87 3.15 -4.34
N HIS A 143 -12.05 2.68 -4.73
CA HIS A 143 -13.31 3.08 -4.11
C HIS A 143 -14.28 1.91 -4.06
N SER A 144 -15.29 1.94 -3.18
CA SER A 144 -16.39 0.98 -3.27
C SER A 144 -17.32 1.32 -4.45
N HIS A 145 -18.04 0.33 -4.98
CA HIS A 145 -19.01 0.62 -6.04
C HIS A 145 -20.15 1.50 -5.50
N PRO A 146 -20.63 2.49 -6.26
CA PRO A 146 -21.83 3.28 -5.93
C PRO A 146 -23.05 2.51 -5.36
N HIS A 147 -23.22 1.22 -5.69
CA HIS A 147 -24.35 0.39 -5.23
C HIS A 147 -23.96 -0.89 -4.47
N GLU A 148 -22.69 -1.06 -4.13
CA GLU A 148 -22.22 -2.17 -3.28
C GLU A 148 -22.72 -1.94 -1.87
N GLY A 149 -23.66 -2.79 -1.44
CA GLY A 149 -24.46 -2.59 -0.23
C GLY A 149 -25.95 -2.85 -0.45
N SER A 150 -26.45 -2.81 -1.69
CA SER A 150 -27.83 -3.21 -1.98
C SER A 150 -28.03 -4.73 -2.13
N THR A 151 -26.96 -5.53 -2.15
CA THR A 151 -26.99 -6.98 -2.40
C THR A 151 -27.33 -7.81 -1.17
N THR A 152 -27.09 -7.30 0.05
CA THR A 152 -27.30 -8.06 1.29
C THR A 152 -28.77 -8.10 1.75
N GLY A 153 -29.72 -7.71 0.90
CA GLY A 153 -31.13 -7.66 1.26
C GLY A 153 -31.49 -6.56 2.27
N PHE A 154 -30.52 -5.77 2.72
CA PHE A 154 -30.78 -4.56 3.48
C PHE A 154 -31.44 -3.53 2.56
N LYS A 155 -32.77 -3.38 2.68
CA LYS A 155 -33.55 -2.29 2.06
C LYS A 155 -33.21 -0.89 2.61
N GLY A 156 -32.16 -0.77 3.43
CA GLY A 156 -31.67 0.49 3.96
C GLY A 156 -30.59 1.06 3.06
N VAL A 157 -30.70 2.35 2.73
CA VAL A 157 -29.59 3.13 2.15
C VAL A 157 -28.37 2.90 3.05
N MET A 158 -27.30 2.31 2.51
CA MET A 158 -26.06 2.19 3.27
C MET A 158 -25.65 3.59 3.72
N PRO A 159 -25.36 3.77 5.03
CA PRO A 159 -24.95 5.07 5.54
C PRO A 159 -23.79 5.62 4.70
N PRO A 160 -23.74 6.93 4.44
CA PRO A 160 -22.69 7.51 3.61
C PRO A 160 -21.25 7.21 4.06
N THR A 161 -21.09 6.78 5.31
CA THR A 161 -19.85 6.38 5.96
C THR A 161 -19.27 5.04 5.50
N PHE A 162 -19.97 4.25 4.68
CA PHE A 162 -19.44 2.97 4.16
C PHE A 162 -18.63 3.11 2.87
N PHE A 163 -18.55 4.32 2.31
CA PHE A 163 -17.72 4.58 1.15
C PHE A 163 -16.30 4.86 1.62
N ILE A 164 -15.43 3.90 1.35
CA ILE A 164 -14.02 4.01 1.62
C ILE A 164 -13.36 4.40 0.31
N TRP A 165 -12.61 5.49 0.36
CA TRP A 165 -11.73 5.92 -0.72
C TRP A 165 -10.30 5.63 -0.26
N HIS A 166 -9.53 5.00 -1.14
CA HIS A 166 -8.11 4.77 -0.93
C HIS A 166 -7.34 5.60 -1.94
N HIS A 167 -6.64 6.62 -1.44
CA HIS A 167 -5.71 7.43 -2.22
C HIS A 167 -4.42 6.63 -2.43
N LEU A 168 -4.32 5.94 -3.56
CA LEU A 168 -3.19 5.06 -3.87
C LEU A 168 -2.18 5.74 -4.79
N ARG A 169 -0.90 5.57 -4.45
CA ARG A 169 0.23 6.03 -5.25
C ARG A 169 1.17 4.87 -5.52
N ASP A 170 1.65 4.79 -6.76
CA ASP A 170 2.57 3.73 -7.16
C ASP A 170 3.95 3.96 -6.55
N GLU A 171 4.33 3.12 -5.59
CA GLU A 171 5.60 3.19 -4.87
C GLU A 171 6.85 3.12 -5.77
N ARG A 172 6.69 2.68 -7.02
CA ARG A 172 7.77 2.64 -8.01
C ARG A 172 8.03 3.99 -8.68
N LEU A 173 7.17 4.99 -8.46
CA LEU A 173 7.31 6.36 -8.95
C LEU A 173 7.81 7.34 -7.90
N TYR A 174 7.57 7.04 -6.63
CA TYR A 174 7.95 7.90 -5.52
C TYR A 174 9.24 7.38 -4.89
N THR A 175 10.07 8.31 -4.46
CA THR A 175 11.37 8.06 -3.85
C THR A 175 11.36 8.31 -2.35
N VAL A 176 12.40 7.83 -1.68
CA VAL A 176 12.63 8.09 -0.25
C VAL A 176 12.66 9.60 0.04
N GLU A 177 13.33 10.38 -0.81
CA GLU A 177 13.36 11.85 -0.74
C GLU A 177 11.97 12.48 -0.74
N ASP A 178 11.07 11.94 -1.57
CA ASP A 178 9.73 12.49 -1.72
C ASP A 178 8.91 12.38 -0.44
N LEU A 179 9.07 11.30 0.32
CA LEU A 179 8.33 11.13 1.57
C LEU A 179 8.97 11.94 2.71
N PHE A 180 10.31 11.95 2.80
CA PHE A 180 10.97 12.55 3.95
C PHE A 180 11.12 14.07 3.92
N ILE A 181 11.42 14.66 2.76
CA ILE A 181 11.55 16.12 2.64
C ILE A 181 10.18 16.78 2.52
N SER A 182 9.27 16.19 1.73
CA SER A 182 8.04 16.89 1.37
C SER A 182 6.89 16.68 2.35
N GLN A 183 6.93 15.63 3.17
CA GLN A 183 5.76 15.21 3.98
C GLN A 183 6.09 15.05 5.47
N SER A 184 7.15 14.34 5.85
CA SER A 184 7.42 14.03 7.27
C SER A 184 8.82 13.47 7.50
N THR A 185 9.45 13.71 8.64
CA THR A 185 10.70 13.00 9.05
C THR A 185 10.47 11.53 9.42
N GLU A 186 9.23 11.07 9.41
CA GLU A 186 8.81 9.72 9.77
C GLU A 186 7.78 9.20 8.77
N ILE A 187 7.89 7.92 8.42
CA ILE A 187 6.91 7.19 7.63
C ILE A 187 6.54 5.89 8.34
N ARG A 188 5.31 5.44 8.13
CA ARG A 188 4.83 4.13 8.57
C ARG A 188 4.89 3.17 7.39
N TYR A 189 5.52 2.04 7.60
CA TYR A 189 5.56 0.93 6.65
C TYR A 189 4.75 -0.22 7.24
N ARG A 190 3.67 -0.61 6.57
CA ARG A 190 2.82 -1.73 6.99
C ARG A 190 3.16 -2.92 6.12
N TYR A 191 3.42 -4.06 6.74
CA TYR A 191 3.72 -5.33 6.07
C TYR A 191 2.74 -6.38 6.55
N ASP A 192 2.15 -7.14 5.63
CA ASP A 192 1.05 -8.07 5.88
C ASP A 192 -0.25 -7.40 6.37
N PHE A 193 -1.14 -7.11 5.43
CA PHE A 193 -2.42 -6.42 5.66
C PHE A 193 -3.37 -7.31 6.49
N GLY A 194 -3.23 -7.25 7.82
CA GLY A 194 -4.06 -7.98 8.76
C GLY A 194 -3.43 -7.96 10.15
N SER A 195 -2.61 -8.97 10.42
CA SER A 195 -1.91 -9.19 11.70
C SER A 195 -0.44 -8.76 11.68
N GLY A 196 0.03 -8.24 10.56
CA GLY A 196 1.43 -7.94 10.36
C GLY A 196 1.96 -6.75 11.14
N PRO A 197 3.30 -6.65 11.24
CA PRO A 197 3.96 -5.56 11.96
C PRO A 197 3.80 -4.22 11.24
N GLU A 198 3.67 -3.15 12.02
CA GLU A 198 3.85 -1.79 11.55
C GLU A 198 5.29 -1.37 11.85
N VAL A 199 6.02 -0.88 10.86
CA VAL A 199 7.38 -0.39 11.04
C VAL A 199 7.37 1.12 10.93
N LYS A 200 7.75 1.78 12.02
CA LYS A 200 8.06 3.20 12.00
C LYS A 200 9.47 3.38 11.42
N VAL A 201 9.58 4.09 10.29
CA VAL A 201 10.85 4.40 9.65
C VAL A 201 11.12 5.90 9.81
N ALA A 202 12.15 6.24 10.58
CA ALA A 202 12.53 7.62 10.87
C ALA A 202 13.79 8.02 10.12
N LEU A 203 13.79 9.21 9.53
CA LEU A 203 14.98 9.87 9.02
C LEU A 203 15.79 10.42 10.19
N MET A 204 16.95 9.83 10.46
CA MET A 204 17.81 10.26 11.55
C MET A 204 18.80 11.34 11.10
N GLN A 205 19.45 11.13 9.96
CA GLN A 205 20.49 12.02 9.44
C GLN A 205 20.52 11.99 7.91
N MET A 206 20.95 13.10 7.32
CA MET A 206 21.21 13.22 5.88
C MET A 206 22.72 13.19 5.64
N ALA A 207 23.13 12.60 4.52
CA ALA A 207 24.53 12.31 4.24
C ALA A 207 24.92 12.65 2.79
N VAL A 208 26.15 13.09 2.62
CA VAL A 208 26.87 13.13 1.35
C VAL A 208 27.85 11.96 1.33
N ALA A 209 27.41 10.84 0.76
CA ALA A 209 28.25 9.70 0.50
C ALA A 209 29.18 9.99 -0.68
N ARG A 210 30.48 9.72 -0.51
CA ARG A 210 31.43 9.71 -1.62
C ARG A 210 31.04 8.67 -2.67
N ALA A 211 31.53 8.83 -3.91
CA ALA A 211 31.15 7.96 -5.03
C ALA A 211 31.40 6.45 -4.77
N ASP A 212 32.51 6.12 -4.10
CA ASP A 212 32.88 4.77 -3.72
C ASP A 212 31.96 4.16 -2.65
N VAL A 213 31.53 4.96 -1.68
CA VAL A 213 30.54 4.55 -0.67
C VAL A 213 29.15 4.44 -1.32
N PHE A 214 28.78 5.41 -2.14
CA PHE A 214 27.49 5.48 -2.81
C PHE A 214 27.26 4.24 -3.70
N ALA A 215 28.29 3.76 -4.39
CA ALA A 215 28.25 2.54 -5.20
C ALA A 215 27.95 1.27 -4.38
N ARG A 216 28.17 1.28 -3.06
CA ARG A 216 27.91 0.16 -2.16
C ARG A 216 26.56 0.24 -1.44
N LEU A 217 25.81 1.33 -1.62
CA LEU A 217 24.49 1.45 -1.00
C LEU A 217 23.51 0.40 -1.57
N PRO A 218 22.58 -0.12 -0.74
CA PRO A 218 22.31 0.25 0.65
C PRO A 218 23.28 -0.43 1.64
N ILE A 219 23.56 0.23 2.78
CA ILE A 219 24.46 -0.29 3.82
C ILE A 219 23.69 -0.48 5.13
N TYR A 220 23.71 -1.69 5.68
CA TYR A 220 23.21 -2.02 7.01
C TYR A 220 24.26 -1.69 8.07
N LEU A 221 23.94 -0.75 8.96
CA LEU A 221 24.86 -0.28 9.99
C LEU A 221 24.74 -1.09 11.29
N GLY A 222 23.61 -1.75 11.51
CA GLY A 222 23.35 -2.55 12.70
C GLY A 222 21.90 -2.50 13.15
N GLY A 223 21.61 -3.15 14.28
CA GLY A 223 20.26 -3.24 14.81
C GLY A 223 20.24 -3.78 16.24
N GLU A 224 19.05 -3.72 16.84
CA GLU A 224 18.76 -4.17 18.19
C GLU A 224 17.66 -5.24 18.13
N ASN A 225 17.86 -6.33 18.89
CA ASN A 225 16.95 -7.46 19.09
C ASN A 225 16.61 -8.30 17.83
N PRO A 226 16.37 -9.61 17.96
CA PRO A 226 15.97 -10.45 16.84
C PRO A 226 14.66 -9.95 16.20
N SER A 227 14.48 -10.23 14.91
CA SER A 227 13.25 -9.85 14.20
C SER A 227 12.10 -10.80 14.53
N LEU A 228 10.88 -10.44 14.13
CA LEU A 228 9.73 -11.33 14.19
C LEU A 228 9.81 -12.38 13.08
N ILE A 229 9.37 -13.60 13.36
CA ILE A 229 9.18 -14.63 12.34
C ILE A 229 7.99 -14.21 11.46
N GLU A 230 8.15 -14.32 10.15
CA GLU A 230 7.05 -14.08 9.20
C GLU A 230 6.01 -15.19 9.33
N ASP A 231 4.73 -14.89 9.13
CA ASP A 231 3.59 -15.78 9.42
C ASP A 231 3.37 -16.09 10.92
N ASP A 232 4.37 -15.88 11.79
CA ASP A 232 4.27 -16.01 13.24
C ASP A 232 4.87 -14.79 13.97
N TYR A 233 4.10 -13.70 13.98
CA TYR A 233 4.49 -12.44 14.64
C TYR A 233 4.48 -12.49 16.17
N THR A 234 4.24 -13.67 16.76
CA THR A 234 4.35 -13.89 18.20
C THR A 234 5.70 -14.48 18.61
N GLU A 235 6.44 -15.01 17.64
CA GLU A 235 7.76 -15.58 17.85
C GLU A 235 8.88 -14.70 17.30
N PHE A 236 10.03 -14.76 17.98
CA PHE A 236 11.25 -14.08 17.55
C PHE A 236 12.14 -15.07 16.80
N GLN A 237 12.85 -14.58 15.78
CA GLN A 237 13.94 -15.34 15.18
C GLN A 237 14.95 -15.71 16.28
N ALA A 238 15.44 -16.96 16.24
CA ALA A 238 16.27 -17.52 17.31
C ALA A 238 17.53 -16.68 17.61
N ASP A 239 18.14 -16.09 16.58
CA ASP A 239 19.35 -15.28 16.71
C ASP A 239 19.29 -14.01 15.85
N LEU A 240 19.95 -12.96 16.33
CA LEU A 240 20.33 -11.82 15.50
C LEU A 240 21.35 -12.28 14.47
N GLU A 241 20.97 -12.26 13.20
CA GLU A 241 21.95 -12.51 12.14
C GLU A 241 23.11 -11.50 12.21
N PRO A 242 24.36 -11.95 12.03
CA PRO A 242 25.51 -11.05 11.99
C PRO A 242 25.36 -9.98 10.89
N THR A 243 25.79 -8.75 11.17
CA THR A 243 25.69 -7.60 10.25
C THR A 243 26.23 -7.91 8.84
N TYR A 244 27.31 -8.68 8.74
CA TYR A 244 27.90 -9.04 7.44
C TYR A 244 27.01 -9.97 6.61
N VAL A 245 26.19 -10.82 7.24
CA VAL A 245 25.24 -11.70 6.54
C VAL A 245 24.12 -10.86 5.94
N ILE A 246 23.56 -9.93 6.72
CA ILE A 246 22.54 -8.99 6.25
C ILE A 246 23.10 -8.11 5.13
N GLN A 247 24.32 -7.59 5.28
CA GLN A 247 24.97 -6.79 4.23
C GLN A 247 25.22 -7.60 2.96
N ASN A 248 25.66 -8.86 3.07
CA ASN A 248 25.86 -9.74 1.92
C ASN A 248 24.56 -10.01 1.18
N ARG A 249 23.44 -10.21 1.90
CA ARG A 249 22.11 -10.31 1.29
C ARG A 249 21.77 -9.02 0.55
N LEU A 250 21.89 -7.85 1.21
CA LEU A 250 21.66 -6.56 0.54
C LEU A 250 22.49 -6.40 -0.75
N HIS A 251 23.79 -6.74 -0.70
CA HIS A 251 24.64 -6.70 -1.88
C HIS A 251 24.19 -7.66 -2.98
N GLN A 252 23.98 -8.94 -2.67
CA GLN A 252 23.51 -9.94 -3.66
C GLN A 252 22.21 -9.52 -4.33
N HIS A 253 21.36 -8.88 -3.55
CA HIS A 253 20.03 -8.52 -3.95
C HIS A 253 19.94 -7.19 -4.68
N HIS A 254 20.81 -6.21 -4.41
CA HIS A 254 20.82 -4.91 -5.08
C HIS A 254 21.87 -4.80 -6.19
N HIS A 255 22.88 -5.66 -6.17
CA HIS A 255 23.99 -5.72 -7.14
C HIS A 255 24.10 -7.14 -7.70
N PRO A 256 23.17 -7.54 -8.59
CA PRO A 256 23.19 -8.87 -9.15
C PRO A 256 24.53 -9.11 -9.87
N PRO A 257 25.06 -10.34 -9.86
CA PRO A 257 26.31 -10.67 -10.54
C PRO A 257 26.29 -10.16 -11.99
N PRO A 258 27.43 -9.70 -12.55
CA PRO A 258 27.49 -9.19 -13.93
C PRO A 258 27.00 -10.19 -15.00
N SER A 259 26.99 -11.49 -14.67
CA SER A 259 26.44 -12.55 -15.52
C SER A 259 24.92 -12.54 -15.62
N ILE A 260 24.23 -11.96 -14.63
CA ILE A 260 22.78 -11.79 -14.60
C ILE A 260 22.44 -10.53 -15.37
N LYS A 261 21.83 -10.70 -16.55
CA LYS A 261 21.39 -9.57 -17.35
C LYS A 261 20.21 -8.82 -16.71
N GLN A 262 19.47 -9.43 -15.78
CA GLN A 262 18.29 -8.83 -15.17
C GLN A 262 18.63 -7.69 -14.20
N CYS A 263 17.75 -6.69 -14.08
CA CYS A 263 17.85 -5.74 -12.98
C CYS A 263 17.60 -6.48 -11.66
N TYR A 264 18.08 -5.89 -10.56
CA TYR A 264 18.04 -6.54 -9.27
C TYR A 264 16.61 -6.83 -8.78
N MET A 265 15.65 -5.97 -9.13
CA MET A 265 14.23 -6.22 -8.84
C MET A 265 13.68 -7.41 -9.62
N CYS A 266 14.03 -7.54 -10.90
CA CYS A 266 13.65 -8.73 -11.68
C CYS A 266 14.27 -10.00 -11.10
N TYR A 267 15.51 -9.92 -10.62
CA TYR A 267 16.18 -11.03 -9.96
C TYR A 267 15.46 -11.41 -8.65
N TRP A 268 15.13 -10.42 -7.82
CA TRP A 268 14.42 -10.62 -6.56
C TRP A 268 13.03 -11.24 -6.76
N TYR A 269 12.23 -10.65 -7.65
CA TYR A 269 10.85 -11.07 -7.90
C TYR A 269 10.72 -12.18 -8.96
N ARG A 270 11.84 -12.81 -9.33
CA ARG A 270 11.84 -13.90 -10.31
C ARG A 270 10.84 -15.02 -9.98
N PRO A 271 10.69 -15.48 -8.71
CA PRO A 271 9.74 -16.55 -8.39
C PRO A 271 8.27 -16.17 -8.65
N VAL A 272 7.94 -14.88 -8.53
CA VAL A 272 6.57 -14.36 -8.68
C VAL A 272 6.29 -13.90 -10.12
N CYS A 273 7.32 -13.77 -10.95
CA CYS A 273 7.19 -13.43 -12.36
C CYS A 273 6.54 -14.58 -13.14
N ARG A 274 5.21 -14.53 -13.28
CA ARG A 274 4.38 -15.52 -14.01
C ARG A 274 4.77 -15.68 -15.49
N LYS A 275 5.50 -14.72 -16.08
CA LYS A 275 6.02 -14.83 -17.44
C LYS A 275 7.33 -15.61 -17.40
N SER A 276 7.28 -16.86 -17.82
CA SER A 276 8.37 -17.85 -17.84
C SER A 276 9.57 -17.49 -18.74
N MET A 277 9.55 -16.35 -19.44
CA MET A 277 10.68 -15.88 -20.22
C MET A 277 11.60 -14.97 -19.38
N PRO A 278 12.92 -15.13 -19.48
CA PRO A 278 13.85 -14.25 -18.80
C PRO A 278 13.60 -12.82 -19.29
N CYS A 279 13.34 -11.89 -18.36
CA CYS A 279 13.38 -10.45 -18.66
C CYS A 279 14.75 -10.14 -19.25
N VAL A 280 14.85 -9.98 -20.58
CA VAL A 280 16.09 -9.59 -21.23
C VAL A 280 16.08 -8.08 -21.33
N PRO A 281 17.02 -7.36 -20.70
CA PRO A 281 17.11 -5.92 -20.83
C PRO A 281 17.12 -5.51 -22.30
N GLY A 282 16.25 -4.59 -22.67
CA GLY A 282 16.18 -4.03 -24.01
C GLY A 282 15.71 -4.99 -25.11
N LYS A 283 15.20 -6.19 -24.79
CA LYS A 283 14.71 -7.14 -25.81
C LYS A 283 13.34 -7.75 -25.56
N SER A 284 12.84 -7.76 -24.32
CA SER A 284 11.44 -8.11 -24.08
C SER A 284 10.61 -6.83 -24.00
N GLU A 285 9.65 -6.67 -24.90
CA GLU A 285 8.62 -5.61 -24.84
C GLU A 285 7.81 -5.66 -23.53
N ILE A 286 7.98 -6.72 -22.73
CA ILE A 286 7.30 -6.90 -21.46
C ILE A 286 8.30 -7.38 -20.40
N CYS A 287 8.96 -6.46 -19.70
CA CYS A 287 9.61 -6.77 -18.43
C CYS A 287 8.54 -7.06 -17.36
N CYS A 288 8.88 -7.73 -16.26
CA CYS A 288 7.92 -7.95 -15.16
C CYS A 288 7.48 -6.62 -14.51
N ALA A 289 6.33 -6.59 -13.85
CA ALA A 289 5.79 -5.39 -13.20
C ALA A 289 6.76 -4.75 -12.17
N TYR A 290 7.72 -5.53 -11.67
CA TYR A 290 8.71 -5.14 -10.66
C TYR A 290 9.97 -4.49 -11.25
N CYS A 291 10.14 -4.55 -12.57
CA CYS A 291 11.37 -4.19 -13.25
C CYS A 291 11.59 -2.66 -13.29
N LEU A 292 12.65 -2.17 -12.63
CA LEU A 292 13.02 -0.74 -12.62
C LEU A 292 13.43 -0.17 -13.99
N HIS A 293 13.73 -1.04 -14.97
CA HIS A 293 14.13 -0.64 -16.32
C HIS A 293 13.04 -0.91 -17.36
N ALA A 294 11.89 -1.46 -16.96
CA ALA A 294 10.78 -1.63 -17.86
C ALA A 294 10.27 -0.24 -18.23
N PRO A 295 10.10 0.10 -19.51
CA PRO A 295 9.30 1.25 -19.87
C PRO A 295 7.87 0.97 -19.41
N ARG A 296 7.42 1.68 -18.39
CA ARG A 296 6.05 1.62 -17.87
C ARG A 296 5.18 2.56 -18.68
N PRO A 297 3.86 2.31 -18.75
CA PRO A 297 2.92 3.21 -19.44
C PRO A 297 3.03 4.66 -18.95
N TRP A 298 3.48 4.86 -17.71
CA TRP A 298 3.70 6.16 -17.10
C TRP A 298 5.14 6.68 -17.12
N ASP A 299 6.14 5.92 -17.58
CA ASP A 299 7.54 6.39 -17.59
C ASP A 299 7.78 7.55 -18.58
N THR A 300 6.89 7.71 -19.57
CA THR A 300 6.90 8.87 -20.48
C THR A 300 6.29 10.12 -19.85
N LYS A 301 5.59 9.98 -18.72
CA LYS A 301 4.87 11.08 -18.07
C LYS A 301 5.66 11.52 -16.85
N ALA A 302 5.86 12.83 -16.73
CA ALA A 302 6.52 13.39 -15.56
C ALA A 302 5.75 13.00 -14.29
N LYS A 303 6.49 12.56 -13.27
CA LYS A 303 5.96 12.38 -11.93
C LYS A 303 5.29 13.69 -11.49
N LEU A 304 4.05 13.60 -11.01
CA LEU A 304 3.35 14.77 -10.47
C LEU A 304 4.03 15.29 -9.22
N THR A 305 4.07 16.61 -9.08
CA THR A 305 4.37 17.24 -7.79
C THR A 305 3.29 16.90 -6.77
N GLU A 306 3.58 17.05 -5.47
CA GLU A 306 2.60 16.79 -4.41
C GLU A 306 1.31 17.61 -4.58
N VAL A 307 1.47 18.88 -4.97
CA VAL A 307 0.36 19.82 -5.18
C VAL A 307 -0.52 19.37 -6.35
N GLU A 308 0.09 18.97 -7.47
CA GLU A 308 -0.63 18.46 -8.64
C GLU A 308 -1.32 17.13 -8.34
N ALA A 309 -0.62 16.19 -7.69
CA ALA A 309 -1.19 14.90 -7.32
C ALA A 309 -2.42 15.08 -6.42
N ARG A 310 -2.34 15.95 -5.40
CA ARG A 310 -3.48 16.27 -4.53
C ARG A 310 -4.63 16.90 -5.31
N LYS A 311 -4.35 17.85 -6.21
CA LYS A 311 -5.39 18.47 -7.05
C LYS A 311 -6.12 17.43 -7.91
N ARG A 312 -5.37 16.54 -8.58
CA ARG A 312 -5.96 15.46 -9.41
C ARG A 312 -6.79 14.49 -8.59
N TYR A 313 -6.34 14.16 -7.38
CA TYR A 313 -7.10 13.33 -6.45
C TYR A 313 -8.44 13.99 -6.09
N GLU A 314 -8.45 15.27 -5.70
CA GLU A 314 -9.69 15.97 -5.34
C GLU A 314 -10.67 16.11 -6.52
N GLU A 315 -10.16 16.36 -7.73
CA GLU A 315 -10.96 16.40 -8.96
C GLU A 315 -11.65 15.05 -9.21
N ALA A 316 -10.91 13.95 -9.14
CA ALA A 316 -11.44 12.61 -9.33
C ALA A 316 -12.41 12.18 -8.22
N LYS A 317 -12.11 12.53 -6.96
CA LYS A 317 -13.02 12.33 -5.82
C LYS A 317 -14.35 13.06 -6.04
N THR A 318 -14.29 14.33 -6.47
CA THR A 318 -15.49 15.13 -6.81
C THR A 318 -16.30 14.48 -7.94
N GLU A 319 -15.63 13.97 -8.98
CA GLU A 319 -16.28 13.24 -10.09
C GLU A 319 -17.00 11.98 -9.58
N LEU A 320 -16.34 11.20 -8.72
CA LEU A 320 -16.91 9.98 -8.16
C LEU A 320 -18.11 10.27 -7.22
N GLU A 321 -18.04 11.33 -6.42
CA GLU A 321 -19.15 11.81 -5.60
C GLU A 321 -20.34 12.26 -6.47
N ARG A 322 -20.09 12.89 -7.62
CA ARG A 322 -21.13 13.24 -8.59
C ARG A 322 -21.82 11.99 -9.14
N HIS A 323 -21.07 10.99 -9.60
CA HIS A 323 -21.64 9.71 -10.09
C HIS A 323 -22.52 9.04 -9.03
N ARG A 324 -22.05 9.07 -7.78
CA ARG A 324 -22.80 8.53 -6.65
C ARG A 324 -24.10 9.28 -6.40
N ARG A 325 -24.08 10.62 -6.43
CA ARG A 325 -25.29 11.43 -6.23
C ARG A 325 -26.35 11.10 -7.28
N ILE A 326 -25.96 11.00 -8.55
CA ILE A 326 -26.85 10.60 -9.64
C ILE A 326 -27.43 9.21 -9.40
N TRP A 327 -26.63 8.25 -8.93
CA TRP A 327 -27.15 6.92 -8.58
C TRP A 327 -28.19 6.98 -7.45
N VAL A 328 -27.93 7.75 -6.39
CA VAL A 328 -28.84 7.87 -5.24
C VAL A 328 -30.15 8.57 -5.61
N GLU A 329 -30.09 9.62 -6.44
CA GLU A 329 -31.24 10.43 -6.83
C GLU A 329 -32.07 9.77 -7.94
N ASP A 330 -31.41 9.26 -8.99
CA ASP A 330 -32.06 8.80 -10.23
C ASP A 330 -32.09 7.27 -10.38
N GLY A 331 -31.37 6.53 -9.53
CA GLY A 331 -31.17 5.09 -9.71
C GLY A 331 -30.39 4.72 -10.98
N LYS A 332 -29.69 5.70 -11.58
CA LYS A 332 -28.92 5.54 -12.82
C LYS A 332 -27.44 5.46 -12.53
N CYS A 333 -26.80 4.42 -13.06
CA CYS A 333 -25.35 4.27 -12.97
C CYS A 333 -24.73 4.76 -14.27
N GLU A 334 -24.05 5.90 -14.20
CA GLU A 334 -23.28 6.47 -15.32
C GLU A 334 -21.82 5.99 -15.32
N TRP A 335 -21.46 5.04 -14.45
CA TRP A 335 -20.09 4.54 -14.36
C TRP A 335 -19.70 3.82 -15.65
N VAL A 336 -18.54 4.21 -16.18
CA VAL A 336 -17.87 3.60 -17.32
C VAL A 336 -16.58 2.99 -16.80
N GLU A 337 -16.41 1.70 -17.04
CA GLU A 337 -15.23 0.94 -16.67
C GLU A 337 -14.01 1.38 -17.50
N MET A 338 -12.81 0.96 -17.10
CA MET A 338 -11.56 1.30 -17.80
C MET A 338 -11.50 0.83 -19.25
N ASP A 339 -12.24 -0.22 -19.60
CA ASP A 339 -12.34 -0.74 -20.97
C ASP A 339 -13.34 0.06 -21.84
N GLY A 340 -13.94 1.11 -21.29
CA GLY A 340 -14.94 1.94 -21.95
C GLY A 340 -16.36 1.35 -21.92
N ASN A 341 -16.56 0.17 -21.34
CA ASN A 341 -17.88 -0.43 -21.23
C ASN A 341 -18.67 0.15 -20.05
N PRO A 342 -20.01 0.15 -20.11
CA PRO A 342 -20.84 0.47 -18.95
C PRO A 342 -20.54 -0.46 -17.78
N CYS A 343 -20.79 0.05 -16.57
CA CYS A 343 -20.73 -0.70 -15.32
C CYS A 343 -21.21 -2.17 -15.46
N GLN A 344 -20.28 -3.11 -15.30
CA GLN A 344 -20.56 -4.53 -15.52
C GLN A 344 -21.56 -5.08 -14.49
N VAL A 345 -21.55 -4.57 -13.26
CA VAL A 345 -22.48 -5.01 -12.22
C VAL A 345 -23.91 -4.54 -12.54
N CYS A 346 -24.08 -3.30 -13.00
CA CYS A 346 -25.37 -2.82 -13.49
C CYS A 346 -25.85 -3.62 -14.70
N GLY A 347 -24.94 -3.94 -15.63
CA GLY A 347 -25.22 -4.82 -16.77
C GLY A 347 -25.75 -6.19 -16.35
N ARG A 348 -25.05 -6.85 -15.41
CA ARG A 348 -25.47 -8.15 -14.85
C ARG A 348 -26.85 -8.07 -14.18
N ARG A 349 -27.07 -7.07 -13.32
CA ARG A 349 -28.37 -6.87 -12.64
C ARG A 349 -29.52 -6.63 -13.60
N LYS A 350 -29.28 -5.87 -14.67
CA LYS A 350 -30.28 -5.64 -15.71
C LYS A 350 -30.62 -6.94 -16.43
N ALA A 351 -29.62 -7.73 -16.79
CA ALA A 351 -29.80 -9.04 -17.40
C ALA A 351 -30.55 -10.02 -16.47
N GLU A 352 -30.21 -10.06 -15.19
CA GLU A 352 -30.91 -10.86 -14.16
C GLU A 352 -32.38 -10.45 -14.02
N ALA A 353 -32.66 -9.14 -13.95
CA ALA A 353 -34.02 -8.62 -13.86
C ALA A 353 -34.85 -8.94 -15.12
N GLU A 354 -34.23 -8.90 -16.31
CA GLU A 354 -34.85 -9.29 -17.57
C GLU A 354 -35.12 -10.81 -17.62
N ALA A 355 -34.19 -11.64 -17.12
CA ALA A 355 -34.37 -13.09 -17.03
C ALA A 355 -35.52 -13.48 -16.09
N VAL A 356 -35.65 -12.83 -14.92
CA VAL A 356 -36.78 -13.04 -13.99
C VAL A 356 -38.12 -12.65 -14.63
N LYS A 357 -38.15 -11.53 -15.37
CA LYS A 357 -39.34 -11.11 -16.13
C LYS A 357 -39.70 -12.06 -17.27
N ALA A 358 -38.71 -12.72 -17.89
CA ALA A 358 -38.93 -13.71 -18.93
C ALA A 358 -39.42 -15.04 -18.35
N GLY A 359 -38.81 -15.54 -17.27
CA GLY A 359 -39.19 -16.81 -16.62
C GLY A 359 -40.60 -16.80 -16.02
N SER A 360 -41.00 -15.69 -15.39
CA SER A 360 -42.35 -15.51 -14.81
C SER A 360 -43.50 -15.52 -15.82
N LYS A 361 -43.22 -15.43 -17.13
CA LYS A 361 -44.23 -15.56 -18.18
C LYS A 361 -44.47 -17.00 -18.63
N SER A 362 -43.58 -17.95 -18.30
CA SER A 362 -43.69 -19.34 -18.79
C SER A 362 -44.57 -20.25 -17.92
N GLU A 363 -44.88 -19.88 -16.68
CA GLU A 363 -45.68 -20.73 -15.76
C GLU A 363 -47.20 -20.46 -15.77
N LYS A 364 -47.71 -19.56 -16.61
CA LYS A 364 -49.15 -19.25 -16.67
C LYS A 364 -49.95 -20.05 -17.71
N GLY A 365 -49.37 -21.07 -18.32
CA GLY A 365 -50.03 -21.87 -19.37
C GLY A 365 -49.93 -23.39 -19.15
N GLY A 366 -50.94 -23.97 -18.50
CA GLY A 366 -51.22 -25.42 -18.49
C GLY A 366 -50.72 -26.14 -17.24
N GLY A 367 -51.56 -26.74 -16.40
CA GLY A 367 -53.00 -26.92 -16.46
C GLY A 367 -53.53 -27.30 -15.08
N LYS A 368 -54.85 -27.25 -14.94
CA LYS A 368 -55.57 -27.93 -13.86
C LYS A 368 -55.34 -29.43 -14.03
N GLY A 369 -54.34 -29.98 -13.37
CA GLY A 369 -54.16 -31.41 -13.18
C GLY A 369 -54.37 -31.71 -11.70
N ASP A 370 -55.51 -32.31 -11.37
CA ASP A 370 -55.79 -32.88 -10.07
C ASP A 370 -54.73 -33.96 -9.74
N TRP A 371 -53.86 -33.68 -8.78
CA TRP A 371 -53.05 -34.69 -8.11
C TRP A 371 -53.08 -34.42 -6.60
N LEU A 372 -54.01 -35.11 -5.94
CA LEU A 372 -53.92 -35.41 -4.51
C LEU A 372 -52.75 -36.38 -4.31
N PRO A 373 -51.81 -36.11 -3.37
CA PRO A 373 -50.95 -37.15 -2.89
C PRO A 373 -51.72 -38.00 -1.87
N GLU A 374 -52.03 -39.24 -2.23
CA GLU A 374 -52.38 -40.29 -1.28
C GLU A 374 -51.18 -40.56 -0.34
N ALA A 375 -51.49 -40.51 0.94
CA ALA A 375 -50.94 -41.26 2.07
C ALA A 375 -49.53 -41.87 1.93
N PHE A 376 -48.61 -41.38 2.76
CA PHE A 376 -47.67 -42.25 3.47
C PHE A 376 -48.13 -42.40 4.92
N LEU A 377 -48.53 -43.63 5.25
CA LEU A 377 -48.44 -44.23 6.58
C LEU A 377 -47.01 -44.69 6.85
#